data_AF-A0A5N5T0H6-F1
#
_entry.id   AF-A0A5N5T0H6-F1
#
_cell.length_a   1.000
_cell.length_b   1.000
_cell.length_c   1.000
_cell.angle_alpha   90.00
_cell.angle_beta   90.00
_cell.angle_gamma   90.00
#
_symmetry.space_group_name_H-M   'P 1'
#
loop_
_entity.id
_entity.type
_entity.pdbx_description
1 polymer ?
#
loop_
_entity_poly.entity_id
_entity_poly.type
_entity_poly.pdbx_seq_one_letter_code
_entity_poly.pdbx_strand_id
1 'polypeptide(L)'
;MLGNCWVILEERWPEYKKPTRQPYMEIAYRSFGNTGKNIIFASVTLTLMGSSIVYIILIAEFMNSLVPSLSICAFTTIAAIVFVPFTWLGTPKDFWLAPVIAVLATTITCIVLFIQLIVDIDTSYLPKEPLHTNPTFTTFSMGFGTIMAAFGGASIFPTIQNDMKERTQFWKSVILAFIEEQKSSLAIKIAIGFEIVHLLGAFLILLNPVCQIFEETLKVSPNFGIGRVLVRTSLVAFELIIALGIPNFNLILGLIGGSTITLCSFIAPSSMYMKLVNDQSNPQWPQ
;
A
#
# COMPACT_ATOMS: atom_id res chain seq x y z
N MET A 1 -18.01 -4.40 0.52
CA MET A 1 -18.44 -4.71 -0.87
C MET A 1 -17.79 -5.99 -1.40
N LEU A 2 -16.46 -6.09 -1.50
CA LEU A 2 -15.80 -7.31 -2.01
C LEU A 2 -16.18 -8.59 -1.26
N GLY A 3 -16.26 -8.53 0.08
CA GLY A 3 -16.71 -9.66 0.89
C GLY A 3 -18.12 -10.13 0.52
N ASN A 4 -19.05 -9.20 0.30
CA ASN A 4 -20.41 -9.53 -0.14
C ASN A 4 -20.40 -10.16 -1.54
N CYS A 5 -19.56 -9.66 -2.46
CA CYS A 5 -19.39 -10.30 -3.77
C CYS A 5 -18.91 -11.75 -3.63
N TRP A 6 -17.99 -12.01 -2.70
CA TRP A 6 -17.48 -13.35 -2.44
C TRP A 6 -18.57 -14.28 -1.86
N VAL A 7 -19.36 -13.78 -0.90
CA VAL A 7 -20.51 -14.52 -0.35
C VAL A 7 -21.52 -14.89 -1.44
N ILE A 8 -21.86 -13.94 -2.33
CA ILE A 8 -22.73 -14.22 -3.49
C ILE A 8 -22.14 -15.35 -4.35
N LEU A 9 -20.81 -15.35 -4.55
CA LEU A 9 -20.14 -16.40 -5.31
C LEU A 9 -20.24 -17.78 -4.62
N GLU A 10 -20.01 -17.84 -3.31
CA GLU A 10 -20.09 -19.07 -2.51
C GLU A 10 -21.52 -19.64 -2.45
N GLU A 11 -22.54 -18.79 -2.44
CA GLU A 11 -23.94 -19.18 -2.44
C GLU A 11 -24.38 -19.74 -3.80
N ARG A 12 -23.97 -19.08 -4.89
CA ARG A 12 -24.44 -19.38 -6.25
C ARG A 12 -23.64 -20.45 -6.98
N TRP A 13 -22.36 -20.65 -6.62
CA TRP A 13 -21.47 -21.63 -7.26
C TRP A 13 -20.76 -22.52 -6.23
N PRO A 14 -21.02 -23.84 -6.23
CA PRO A 14 -20.42 -24.77 -5.29
C PRO A 14 -18.90 -24.85 -5.34
N GLU A 15 -18.26 -24.57 -6.48
CA GLU A 15 -16.79 -24.60 -6.60
C GLU A 15 -16.08 -23.61 -5.67
N TYR A 16 -16.71 -22.48 -5.34
CA TYR A 16 -16.10 -21.43 -4.52
C TYR A 16 -16.24 -21.66 -3.01
N LYS A 17 -16.97 -22.69 -2.57
CA LYS A 17 -17.02 -23.11 -1.16
C LYS A 17 -15.70 -23.70 -0.67
N LYS A 18 -14.76 -23.99 -1.58
CA LYS A 18 -13.40 -24.44 -1.26
C LYS A 18 -12.43 -23.26 -1.29
N PRO A 19 -11.34 -23.30 -0.49
CA PRO A 19 -10.32 -22.26 -0.48
C PRO A 19 -9.79 -22.00 -1.89
N THR A 20 -9.97 -20.78 -2.37
CA THR A 20 -9.52 -20.34 -3.70
C THR A 20 -8.36 -19.36 -3.54
N ARG A 21 -7.31 -19.51 -4.34
CA ARG A 21 -6.08 -18.71 -4.21
C ARG A 21 -6.26 -17.24 -4.62
N GLN A 22 -7.11 -16.98 -5.60
CA GLN A 22 -7.31 -15.66 -6.22
C GLN A 22 -8.80 -15.26 -6.25
N PRO A 23 -9.43 -15.03 -5.07
CA PRO A 23 -10.86 -14.75 -4.99
C PRO A 23 -11.27 -13.49 -5.77
N TYR A 24 -10.43 -12.46 -5.78
CA TYR A 24 -10.74 -11.22 -6.49
C TYR A 24 -10.85 -11.43 -8.01
N MET A 25 -9.93 -12.21 -8.60
CA MET A 25 -9.94 -12.51 -10.03
C MET A 25 -11.17 -13.34 -10.42
N GLU A 26 -11.62 -14.22 -9.54
CA GLU A 26 -12.82 -15.03 -9.74
C GLU A 26 -14.11 -14.21 -9.65
N ILE A 27 -14.19 -13.26 -8.72
CA ILE A 27 -15.29 -12.27 -8.70
C ILE A 27 -15.33 -11.51 -10.03
N ALA A 28 -14.19 -11.01 -10.49
CA ALA A 28 -14.10 -10.28 -11.76
C ALA A 28 -14.49 -11.14 -12.98
N TYR A 29 -14.10 -12.42 -12.97
CA TYR A 29 -14.48 -13.39 -14.00
C TYR A 29 -15.98 -13.61 -14.05
N ARG A 30 -16.64 -13.80 -12.89
CA ARG A 30 -18.08 -14.01 -12.85
C ARG A 30 -18.89 -12.76 -13.20
N SER A 31 -18.38 -11.58 -12.89
CA SER A 31 -19.06 -10.32 -13.24
C SER A 31 -18.89 -9.92 -14.71
N PHE A 32 -17.67 -10.01 -15.25
CA PHE A 32 -17.29 -9.40 -16.54
C PHE A 32 -16.54 -10.35 -17.48
N GLY A 33 -16.52 -11.65 -17.18
CA GLY A 33 -15.84 -12.66 -17.98
C GLY A 33 -14.31 -12.52 -18.00
N ASN A 34 -13.70 -13.10 -19.02
CA ASN A 34 -12.24 -13.11 -19.18
C ASN A 34 -11.64 -11.70 -19.27
N THR A 35 -12.32 -10.76 -19.91
CA THR A 35 -11.84 -9.37 -20.04
C THR A 35 -11.73 -8.71 -18.67
N GLY A 36 -12.77 -8.83 -17.83
CA GLY A 36 -12.73 -8.29 -16.47
C GLY A 36 -11.67 -8.96 -15.60
N LYS A 37 -11.57 -10.30 -15.67
CA LYS A 37 -10.53 -11.06 -14.98
C LYS A 37 -9.13 -10.54 -15.31
N ASN A 38 -8.83 -10.35 -16.59
CA ASN A 38 -7.51 -9.89 -17.06
C ASN A 38 -7.21 -8.45 -16.64
N ILE A 39 -8.18 -7.54 -16.73
CA ILE A 39 -8.01 -6.14 -16.32
C ILE A 39 -7.73 -6.05 -14.83
N ILE A 40 -8.50 -6.76 -14.00
CA ILE A 40 -8.34 -6.74 -12.54
C ILE A 40 -7.05 -7.43 -12.14
N PHE A 41 -6.70 -8.56 -12.76
CA PHE A 41 -5.43 -9.24 -12.54
C PHE A 41 -4.23 -8.34 -12.83
N ALA A 42 -4.22 -7.68 -13.99
CA ALA A 42 -3.17 -6.75 -14.36
C ALA A 42 -3.09 -5.57 -13.38
N SER A 43 -4.23 -4.99 -13.02
CA SER A 43 -4.31 -3.84 -12.12
C SER A 43 -3.82 -4.19 -10.71
N VAL A 44 -4.27 -5.30 -10.14
CA VAL A 44 -3.81 -5.78 -8.82
C VAL A 44 -2.31 -6.09 -8.85
N THR A 45 -1.81 -6.74 -9.89
CA THR A 45 -0.37 -7.06 -10.01
C THR A 45 0.47 -5.78 -10.08
N LEU A 46 0.05 -4.80 -10.89
CA LEU A 46 0.69 -3.49 -10.98
C LEU A 46 0.64 -2.72 -9.65
N THR A 47 -0.49 -2.78 -8.93
CA THR A 47 -0.59 -2.16 -7.60
C THR A 47 0.39 -2.78 -6.61
N LEU A 48 0.48 -4.12 -6.56
CA LEU A 48 1.33 -4.82 -5.61
C LEU A 48 2.83 -4.55 -5.90
N MET A 49 3.24 -4.63 -7.17
CA MET A 49 4.61 -4.29 -7.58
C MET A 49 4.93 -2.80 -7.42
N GLY A 50 3.97 -1.93 -7.69
CA GLY A 50 4.15 -0.50 -7.46
C GLY A 50 4.33 -0.17 -5.98
N SER A 51 3.55 -0.82 -5.11
CA SER A 51 3.62 -0.62 -3.66
C SER A 51 4.93 -1.13 -3.07
N SER A 52 5.44 -2.28 -3.52
CA SER A 52 6.75 -2.80 -3.11
C SER A 52 7.89 -1.86 -3.53
N ILE A 53 7.86 -1.32 -4.75
CA ILE A 53 8.82 -0.30 -5.20
C ILE A 53 8.78 0.94 -4.30
N VAL A 54 7.59 1.45 -4.01
CA VAL A 54 7.37 2.60 -3.12
C VAL A 54 7.99 2.35 -1.74
N TYR A 55 7.84 1.14 -1.19
CA TYR A 55 8.42 0.80 0.12
C TYR A 55 9.96 0.77 0.10
N ILE A 56 10.59 0.27 -0.97
CA ILE A 56 12.06 0.28 -1.08
C ILE A 56 12.57 1.74 -1.09
N ILE A 57 11.90 2.63 -1.84
CA ILE A 57 12.27 4.06 -1.90
C ILE A 57 12.05 4.74 -0.54
N LEU A 58 10.90 4.50 0.10
CA LEU A 58 10.56 5.13 1.37
C LEU A 58 11.54 4.73 2.49
N ILE A 59 11.97 3.46 2.52
CA ILE A 59 13.00 3.01 3.47
C ILE A 59 14.34 3.69 3.18
N ALA A 60 14.68 3.91 1.91
CA ALA A 60 15.89 4.63 1.56
C ALA A 60 15.87 6.09 2.02
N GLU A 61 14.73 6.77 1.88
CA GLU A 61 14.51 8.14 2.38
C GLU A 61 14.62 8.19 3.92
N PHE A 62 14.01 7.24 4.62
CA PHE A 62 14.13 7.12 6.08
C PHE A 62 15.57 6.84 6.54
N MET A 63 16.29 5.98 5.85
CA MET A 63 17.70 5.71 6.15
C MET A 63 18.59 6.92 5.88
N ASN A 64 18.34 7.65 4.79
CA ASN A 64 19.04 8.90 4.49
C ASN A 64 18.75 9.99 5.54
N SER A 65 17.52 10.06 6.05
CA SER A 65 17.13 10.97 7.14
C SER A 65 17.84 10.65 8.47
N LEU A 66 18.02 9.36 8.79
CA LEU A 66 18.73 8.93 10.00
C LEU A 66 20.25 9.10 9.91
N VAL A 67 20.83 8.74 8.76
CA VAL A 67 22.27 8.78 8.50
C VAL A 67 22.50 9.38 7.11
N PRO A 68 22.68 10.71 7.00
CA PRO A 68 22.82 11.39 5.70
C PRO A 68 24.22 11.23 5.10
N SER A 69 24.81 10.03 5.18
CA SER A 69 26.17 9.75 4.70
C SER A 69 26.21 9.19 3.28
N LEU A 70 25.13 8.57 2.81
CA LEU A 70 25.03 7.93 1.49
C LEU A 70 23.88 8.53 0.68
N SER A 71 23.94 8.43 -0.65
CA SER A 71 22.85 8.87 -1.52
C SER A 71 21.59 7.99 -1.35
N ILE A 72 20.42 8.55 -1.67
CA ILE A 72 19.15 7.81 -1.63
C ILE A 72 19.27 6.53 -2.48
N CYS A 73 19.82 6.62 -3.70
CA CYS A 73 20.01 5.45 -4.58
C CYS A 73 20.90 4.35 -3.97
N ALA A 74 21.92 4.73 -3.20
CA ALA A 74 22.75 3.77 -2.47
C ALA A 74 21.95 3.07 -1.37
N PHE A 75 21.15 3.83 -0.59
CA PHE A 75 20.26 3.25 0.40
C PHE A 75 19.16 2.38 -0.22
N THR A 76 18.60 2.75 -1.38
CA THR A 76 17.64 1.95 -2.15
C THR A 76 18.25 0.60 -2.54
N THR A 77 19.51 0.62 -3.00
CA THR A 77 20.24 -0.61 -3.35
C THR A 77 20.51 -1.48 -2.12
N ILE A 78 20.94 -0.88 -1.02
CA ILE A 78 21.18 -1.59 0.25
C ILE A 78 19.87 -2.23 0.75
N ALA A 79 18.77 -1.48 0.76
CA ALA A 79 17.46 -1.98 1.18
C ALA A 79 17.03 -3.20 0.33
N ALA A 80 17.14 -3.11 -1.00
CA ALA A 80 16.83 -4.22 -1.89
C ALA A 80 17.70 -5.46 -1.62
N ILE A 81 19.03 -5.30 -1.46
CA ILE A 81 19.94 -6.40 -1.15
C ILE A 81 19.59 -7.07 0.18
N VAL A 82 19.25 -6.27 1.20
CA VAL A 82 18.83 -6.79 2.50
C VAL A 82 17.51 -7.54 2.38
N PHE A 83 16.58 -7.09 1.53
CA PHE A 83 15.21 -7.62 1.46
C PHE A 83 15.10 -8.89 0.62
N VAL A 84 15.86 -9.00 -0.47
CA VAL A 84 15.93 -10.18 -1.34
C VAL A 84 15.98 -11.50 -0.56
N PRO A 85 16.90 -11.73 0.41
CA PRO A 85 16.95 -13.00 1.13
C PRO A 85 15.71 -13.28 1.97
N PHE A 86 15.06 -12.24 2.52
CA PHE A 86 13.80 -12.41 3.24
C PHE A 86 12.64 -12.80 2.30
N THR A 87 12.68 -12.40 1.03
CA THR A 87 11.68 -12.86 0.06
C THR A 87 11.79 -14.35 -0.21
N TRP A 88 12.96 -14.98 -0.03
CA TRP A 88 13.12 -16.42 -0.29
C TRP A 88 12.43 -17.28 0.75
N LEU A 89 12.18 -16.71 1.95
CA LEU A 89 11.52 -17.39 3.04
C LEU A 89 10.07 -17.75 2.68
N GLY A 90 9.50 -18.68 3.47
CA GLY A 90 8.19 -19.30 3.27
C GLY A 90 7.02 -18.33 3.13
N THR A 91 5.85 -18.88 2.83
CA THR A 91 4.60 -18.11 2.71
C THR A 91 4.27 -17.33 4.00
N PRO A 92 3.47 -16.25 3.96
CA PRO A 92 3.05 -15.50 5.15
C PRO A 92 2.36 -16.34 6.23
N LYS A 93 1.85 -17.54 5.87
CA LYS A 93 1.35 -18.54 6.84
C LYS A 93 2.41 -18.97 7.86
N ASP A 94 3.68 -18.94 7.48
CA ASP A 94 4.83 -19.28 8.32
C ASP A 94 5.35 -18.06 9.12
N PHE A 95 4.94 -16.85 8.74
CA PHE A 95 5.37 -15.56 9.31
C PHE A 95 4.21 -14.77 9.92
N TRP A 96 3.32 -15.42 10.67
CA TRP A 96 2.20 -14.75 11.36
C TRP A 96 2.66 -13.64 12.32
N LEU A 97 3.91 -13.72 12.80
CA LEU A 97 4.50 -12.73 13.68
C LEU A 97 4.84 -11.41 12.96
N ALA A 98 5.18 -11.44 11.67
CA ALA A 98 5.51 -10.24 10.90
C ALA A 98 4.37 -9.20 10.87
N PRO A 99 3.11 -9.55 10.53
CA PRO A 99 2.00 -8.59 10.61
C PRO A 99 1.70 -8.15 12.04
N VAL A 100 1.88 -9.00 13.04
CA VAL A 100 1.70 -8.62 14.46
C VAL A 100 2.74 -7.58 14.88
N ILE A 101 4.02 -7.80 14.54
CA ILE A 101 5.10 -6.83 14.78
C ILE A 101 4.81 -5.52 14.03
N ALA A 102 4.37 -5.60 12.78
CA ALA A 102 4.05 -4.42 11.98
C ALA A 102 2.93 -3.59 12.64
N VAL A 103 1.85 -4.22 13.12
CA VAL A 103 0.75 -3.54 13.81
C VAL A 103 1.21 -2.91 15.12
N LEU A 104 2.01 -3.63 15.91
CA LEU A 104 2.58 -3.10 17.16
C LEU A 104 3.50 -1.91 16.89
N ALA A 105 4.38 -2.00 15.89
CA ALA A 105 5.28 -0.93 15.48
C ALA A 105 4.47 0.32 15.06
N THR A 106 3.45 0.16 14.21
CA THR A 106 2.56 1.27 13.83
C THR A 106 1.84 1.87 15.04
N THR A 107 1.35 1.04 15.95
CA THR A 107 0.65 1.52 17.16
C THR A 107 1.59 2.34 18.04
N ILE A 108 2.82 1.88 18.24
CA ILE A 108 3.84 2.61 19.01
C ILE A 108 4.19 3.93 18.31
N THR A 109 4.41 3.91 16.99
CA THR A 109 4.66 5.12 16.19
C THR A 109 3.53 6.13 16.37
N CYS A 110 2.27 5.71 16.28
CA CYS A 110 1.11 6.59 16.50
C CYS A 110 1.12 7.22 17.90
N ILE A 111 1.43 6.45 18.94
CA ILE A 111 1.51 6.97 20.32
C ILE A 111 2.65 7.99 20.46
N VAL A 112 3.84 7.68 19.93
CA VAL A 112 5.01 8.57 19.98
C VAL A 112 4.72 9.88 19.26
N LEU A 113 4.13 9.81 18.06
CA LEU A 113 3.73 11.00 17.30
C LEU A 113 2.70 11.84 18.06
N PHE A 114 1.72 11.20 18.70
CA PHE A 114 0.70 11.91 19.47
C PHE A 114 1.28 12.63 20.70
N ILE A 115 2.22 11.98 21.40
CA ILE A 115 2.93 12.60 22.53
C ILE A 115 3.77 13.79 22.05
N GLN A 116 4.51 13.63 20.94
CA GLN A 116 5.31 14.70 20.36
C GLN A 116 4.43 15.91 19.98
N LEU A 117 3.26 15.66 19.39
CA LEU A 117 2.30 16.70 19.03
C LEU A 117 1.79 17.49 20.24
N ILE A 118 1.56 16.84 21.39
CA ILE A 118 1.17 17.52 22.63
C ILE A 118 2.32 18.38 23.18
N VAL A 119 3.56 17.88 23.10
CA VAL A 119 4.76 18.60 23.57
C VAL A 119 5.03 19.85 22.73
N ASP A 120 4.70 19.82 21.44
CA ASP A 120 5.00 20.90 20.50
C ASP A 120 3.92 22.01 20.45
N ILE A 121 2.76 21.82 21.11
CA ILE A 121 1.62 22.78 21.13
C ILE A 121 1.99 24.20 21.60
N ASP A 122 2.96 24.36 22.51
CA ASP A 122 3.28 25.66 23.12
C ASP A 122 4.37 26.45 22.39
N THR A 123 4.74 26.03 21.18
CA THR A 123 5.94 26.56 20.54
C THR A 123 5.73 27.76 19.60
N SER A 124 6.38 28.88 19.93
CA SER A 124 6.27 30.19 19.25
C SER A 124 7.08 30.32 17.94
N TYR A 125 7.34 29.22 17.22
CA TYR A 125 8.26 29.22 16.06
C TYR A 125 7.60 29.52 14.70
N LEU A 126 6.28 29.73 14.67
CA LEU A 126 5.56 29.93 13.41
C LEU A 126 5.81 31.33 12.83
N PRO A 127 6.22 31.46 11.56
CA PRO A 127 6.22 32.74 10.87
C PRO A 127 4.78 33.28 10.81
N LYS A 128 4.58 34.55 11.18
CA LYS A 128 3.26 35.19 11.24
C LYS A 128 2.52 35.21 9.89
N GLU A 129 3.22 35.02 8.77
CA GLU A 129 2.64 34.97 7.44
C GLU A 129 3.25 33.83 6.60
N PRO A 130 2.52 32.72 6.38
CA PRO A 130 2.95 31.64 5.51
C PRO A 130 2.78 32.00 4.02
N LEU A 131 3.75 31.59 3.20
CA LEU A 131 3.71 31.81 1.75
C LEU A 131 2.73 30.82 1.09
N HIS A 132 1.65 31.33 0.50
CA HIS A 132 0.69 30.50 -0.23
C HIS A 132 1.05 30.46 -1.73
N THR A 133 1.53 29.33 -2.21
CA THR A 133 1.70 29.09 -3.66
C THR A 133 0.39 28.62 -4.28
N ASN A 134 0.00 29.20 -5.42
CA ASN A 134 -1.22 28.81 -6.12
C ASN A 134 -1.14 27.35 -6.62
N PRO A 135 -2.19 26.54 -6.42
CA PRO A 135 -2.21 25.16 -6.89
C PRO A 135 -2.18 25.11 -8.42
N THR A 136 -1.28 24.31 -8.97
CA THR A 136 -1.29 23.91 -10.39
C THR A 136 -2.02 22.60 -10.57
N PHE A 137 -2.43 22.28 -11.80
CA PHE A 137 -3.04 20.98 -12.13
C PHE A 137 -2.13 19.80 -11.74
N THR A 138 -0.82 19.95 -11.92
CA THR A 138 0.17 18.91 -11.57
C THR A 138 0.23 18.68 -10.06
N THR A 139 0.34 19.75 -9.26
CA THR A 139 0.37 19.64 -7.78
C THR A 139 -0.96 19.14 -7.23
N PHE A 140 -2.08 19.52 -7.85
CA PHE A 140 -3.40 18.98 -7.50
C PHE A 140 -3.50 17.48 -7.80
N SER A 141 -3.08 17.04 -8.99
CA SER A 141 -3.15 15.64 -9.42
C SER A 141 -2.21 14.75 -8.59
N MET A 142 -1.00 15.21 -8.29
CA MET A 142 -0.08 14.50 -7.41
C MET A 142 -0.64 14.40 -5.99
N GLY A 143 -1.16 15.50 -5.44
CA GLY A 143 -1.82 15.50 -4.13
C GLY A 143 -3.03 14.56 -4.09
N PHE A 144 -3.90 14.61 -5.11
CA PHE A 144 -5.05 13.72 -5.26
C PHE A 144 -4.64 12.25 -5.37
N GLY A 145 -3.59 11.92 -6.13
CA GLY A 145 -3.06 10.56 -6.25
C GLY A 145 -2.50 10.02 -4.93
N THR A 146 -1.73 10.84 -4.20
CA THR A 146 -1.22 10.51 -2.86
C THR A 146 -2.36 10.35 -1.85
N ILE A 147 -3.38 11.22 -1.92
CA ILE A 147 -4.63 11.09 -1.16
C ILE A 147 -5.29 9.75 -1.50
N MET A 148 -5.62 9.45 -2.75
CA MET A 148 -6.27 8.18 -3.12
C MET A 148 -5.48 6.94 -2.70
N ALA A 149 -4.14 7.01 -2.68
CA ALA A 149 -3.28 5.94 -2.17
C ALA A 149 -3.32 5.82 -0.63
N ALA A 150 -3.30 6.94 0.11
CA ALA A 150 -3.47 6.98 1.56
C ALA A 150 -4.91 6.59 2.00
N PHE A 151 -5.90 6.80 1.13
CA PHE A 151 -7.33 6.62 1.39
C PHE A 151 -7.83 5.17 1.27
N GLY A 152 -6.94 4.18 1.28
CA GLY A 152 -7.26 2.89 1.90
C GLY A 152 -7.64 3.02 3.39
N GLY A 153 -7.18 4.08 4.08
CA GLY A 153 -7.52 4.38 5.49
C GLY A 153 -8.21 5.72 5.75
N ALA A 154 -8.27 6.63 4.77
CA ALA A 154 -8.77 7.98 4.99
C ALA A 154 -10.27 8.20 4.72
N SER A 155 -11.02 7.09 4.67
CA SER A 155 -12.41 7.07 5.15
C SER A 155 -12.57 7.66 6.56
N ILE A 156 -11.48 7.70 7.34
CA ILE A 156 -11.40 8.38 8.64
C ILE A 156 -11.40 9.92 8.53
N PHE A 157 -10.95 10.53 7.44
CA PHE A 157 -10.85 12.00 7.36
C PHE A 157 -12.22 12.71 7.38
N PRO A 158 -13.26 12.21 6.69
CA PRO A 158 -14.62 12.71 6.90
C PRO A 158 -15.11 12.55 8.34
N THR A 159 -14.75 11.46 9.02
CA THR A 159 -15.09 11.21 10.43
C THR A 159 -14.36 12.20 11.35
N ILE A 160 -13.05 12.37 11.20
CA ILE A 160 -12.24 13.35 11.95
C ILE A 160 -12.73 14.77 11.67
N GLN A 161 -12.95 15.13 10.40
CA GLN A 161 -13.48 16.44 10.03
C GLN A 161 -14.87 16.66 10.63
N ASN A 162 -15.70 15.62 10.74
CA ASN A 162 -17.03 15.70 11.35
C ASN A 162 -16.96 15.87 12.89
N ASP A 163 -15.94 15.30 13.51
CA ASP A 163 -15.63 15.37 14.96
C ASP A 163 -14.83 16.63 15.35
N MET A 164 -14.31 17.39 14.37
CA MET A 164 -13.67 18.69 14.61
C MET A 164 -14.69 19.76 15.01
N LYS A 165 -14.37 20.51 16.07
CA LYS A 165 -15.18 21.63 16.58
C LYS A 165 -15.45 22.71 15.51
N GLU A 166 -14.50 22.94 14.59
CA GLU A 166 -14.70 23.75 13.38
C GLU A 166 -14.21 23.03 12.12
N ARG A 167 -15.16 22.50 11.34
CA ARG A 167 -14.92 21.63 10.18
C ARG A 167 -14.21 22.30 9.00
N THR A 168 -14.24 23.64 8.93
CA THR A 168 -13.62 24.45 7.88
C THR A 168 -12.10 24.59 8.06
N GLN A 169 -11.57 24.25 9.22
CA GLN A 169 -10.15 24.36 9.54
C GLN A 169 -9.34 23.08 9.31
N PHE A 170 -9.98 22.00 8.85
CA PHE A 170 -9.33 20.70 8.61
C PHE A 170 -8.05 20.81 7.74
N TRP A 171 -8.09 21.63 6.69
CA TRP A 171 -6.93 21.84 5.82
C TRP A 171 -5.73 22.47 6.54
N LYS A 172 -5.95 23.28 7.60
CA LYS A 172 -4.87 23.85 8.42
C LYS A 172 -4.18 22.78 9.26
N SER A 173 -4.94 21.85 9.82
CA SER A 173 -4.41 20.70 10.58
C SER A 173 -3.56 19.77 9.71
N VAL A 174 -3.97 19.57 8.45
CA VAL A 174 -3.21 18.77 7.48
C VAL A 174 -1.89 19.46 7.12
N ILE A 175 -1.90 20.76 6.85
CA ILE A 175 -0.68 21.51 6.50
C ILE A 175 0.29 21.61 7.69
N LEU A 176 -0.21 21.75 8.92
CA LEU A 176 0.62 21.71 10.13
C LEU A 176 1.36 20.38 10.28
N ALA A 177 0.68 19.25 10.03
CA ALA A 177 1.30 17.93 10.10
C ALA A 177 2.45 17.73 9.10
N PHE A 178 2.40 18.37 7.93
CA PHE A 178 3.43 18.22 6.89
C PHE A 178 4.65 19.13 7.07
N ILE A 179 4.56 20.21 7.86
CA ILE A 179 5.65 21.20 8.01
C ILE A 179 6.60 20.86 9.17
N GLU A 180 6.15 20.09 10.16
CA GLU A 180 6.93 19.77 11.38
C GLU A 180 7.86 18.54 11.26
N GLU A 181 7.77 17.79 10.18
CA GLU A 181 8.51 16.53 9.98
C GLU A 181 10.05 16.70 9.92
N GLN A 182 10.56 17.95 9.98
CA GLN A 182 11.95 18.28 9.65
C GLN A 182 12.87 18.70 10.82
N LYS A 183 12.43 18.65 12.09
CA LYS A 183 13.33 18.85 13.26
C LYS A 183 13.54 17.53 14.02
N SER A 184 14.75 16.98 13.90
CA SER A 184 15.18 15.67 14.42
C SER A 184 15.09 15.54 15.96
N SER A 185 13.88 15.34 16.50
CA SER A 185 13.63 14.85 17.86
C SER A 185 14.06 13.38 17.96
N LEU A 186 14.60 12.95 19.11
CA LEU A 186 14.91 11.54 19.38
C LEU A 186 13.69 10.64 19.16
N ALA A 187 12.49 11.16 19.44
CA ALA A 187 11.22 10.50 19.18
C ALA A 187 11.01 10.17 17.69
N ILE A 188 11.38 11.09 16.79
CA ILE A 188 11.28 10.89 15.34
C ILE A 188 12.27 9.83 14.87
N LYS A 189 13.49 9.81 15.41
CA LYS A 189 14.47 8.76 15.08
C LYS A 189 13.98 7.36 15.48
N ILE A 190 13.34 7.26 16.65
CA ILE A 190 12.73 6.02 17.15
C ILE A 190 11.53 5.62 16.25
N ALA A 191 10.65 6.56 15.92
CA ALA A 191 9.51 6.33 15.04
C ALA A 191 9.94 5.83 13.65
N ILE A 192 10.96 6.46 13.04
CA ILE A 192 11.52 6.01 11.76
C ILE A 192 12.06 4.58 11.86
N GLY A 193 12.74 4.23 12.97
CA GLY A 193 13.21 2.87 13.20
C GLY A 193 12.08 1.83 13.21
N PHE A 194 10.97 2.12 13.89
CA PHE A 194 9.78 1.27 13.88
C PHE A 194 9.12 1.20 12.49
N GLU A 195 9.09 2.31 11.77
CA GLU A 195 8.50 2.37 10.44
C GLU A 195 9.29 1.54 9.43
N ILE A 196 10.62 1.49 9.53
CA ILE A 196 11.44 0.61 8.68
C ILE A 196 11.10 -0.87 8.92
N VAL A 197 10.87 -1.26 10.18
CA VAL A 197 10.45 -2.63 10.53
C VAL A 197 9.06 -2.93 9.97
N HIS A 198 8.13 -1.98 10.09
CA HIS A 198 6.80 -2.08 9.49
C HIS A 198 6.89 -2.27 7.97
N LEU A 199 7.65 -1.41 7.28
CA LEU A 199 7.80 -1.42 5.83
C LEU A 199 8.47 -2.70 5.32
N LEU A 200 9.42 -3.27 6.06
CA LEU A 200 9.98 -4.59 5.76
C LEU A 200 8.88 -5.67 5.79
N GLY A 201 8.05 -5.70 6.84
CA GLY A 201 6.94 -6.64 6.95
C GLY A 201 5.91 -6.47 5.83
N ALA A 202 5.52 -5.22 5.56
CA ALA A 202 4.57 -4.87 4.51
C ALA A 202 5.09 -5.27 3.12
N PHE A 203 6.38 -5.01 2.83
CA PHE A 203 7.03 -5.42 1.59
C PHE A 203 6.92 -6.92 1.35
N LEU A 204 7.26 -7.74 2.35
CA LEU A 204 7.20 -9.20 2.23
C LEU A 204 5.77 -9.71 2.00
N ILE A 205 4.79 -9.10 2.67
CA ILE A 205 3.38 -9.47 2.54
C ILE A 205 2.85 -9.13 1.15
N LEU A 206 3.14 -7.93 0.63
CA LEU A 206 2.63 -7.47 -0.67
C LEU A 206 3.32 -8.13 -1.85
N LEU A 207 4.63 -8.38 -1.75
CA LEU A 207 5.38 -8.98 -2.85
C LEU A 207 5.08 -10.48 -3.00
N ASN A 208 4.77 -11.19 -1.90
CA ASN A 208 4.60 -12.63 -1.95
C ASN A 208 3.48 -13.12 -2.91
N PRO A 209 2.27 -12.53 -2.98
CA PRO A 209 1.29 -12.88 -4.00
C PRO A 209 1.81 -12.70 -5.44
N VAL A 210 2.61 -11.67 -5.71
CA VAL A 210 3.23 -11.46 -7.03
C VAL A 210 4.24 -12.56 -7.32
N CYS A 211 5.13 -12.88 -6.37
CA CYS A 211 6.07 -13.99 -6.52
C CYS A 211 5.34 -15.30 -6.84
N GLN A 212 4.25 -15.57 -6.13
CA GLN A 212 3.43 -16.76 -6.32
C GLN A 212 2.80 -16.85 -7.71
N ILE A 213 2.32 -15.72 -8.26
CA ILE A 213 1.78 -15.63 -9.61
C ILE A 213 2.85 -16.00 -10.64
N PHE A 214 4.06 -15.44 -10.49
CA PHE A 214 5.17 -15.73 -11.41
C PHE A 214 5.69 -17.16 -11.24
N GLU A 215 5.82 -17.66 -10.01
CA GLU A 215 6.18 -19.05 -9.72
C GLU A 215 5.21 -20.03 -10.38
N GLU A 216 3.90 -19.78 -10.29
CA GLU A 216 2.88 -20.64 -10.90
C GLU A 216 2.93 -20.57 -12.44
N THR A 217 3.11 -19.37 -13.00
CA THR A 217 3.25 -19.17 -14.45
C THR A 217 4.48 -19.89 -15.00
N LEU A 218 5.58 -19.89 -14.25
CA LEU A 218 6.84 -20.56 -14.58
C LEU A 218 6.89 -22.02 -14.10
N LYS A 219 5.82 -22.55 -13.51
CA LYS A 219 5.71 -23.92 -12.96
C LYS A 219 6.81 -24.26 -11.95
N VAL A 220 7.24 -23.28 -11.16
CA VAL A 220 8.23 -23.43 -10.09
C VAL A 220 7.58 -24.08 -8.87
N SER A 221 8.29 -25.02 -8.23
CA SER A 221 7.83 -25.68 -7.01
C SER A 221 7.63 -24.67 -5.88
N PRO A 222 6.57 -24.79 -5.06
CA PRO A 222 6.34 -23.92 -3.91
C PRO A 222 7.34 -24.16 -2.78
N ASN A 223 8.12 -25.24 -2.79
CA ASN A 223 9.14 -25.50 -1.77
C ASN A 223 10.37 -24.62 -1.97
N PHE A 224 11.16 -24.45 -0.90
CA PHE A 224 12.44 -23.75 -1.01
C PHE A 224 13.35 -24.46 -2.02
N GLY A 225 13.82 -23.73 -3.02
CA GLY A 225 14.63 -24.28 -4.11
C GLY A 225 15.18 -23.18 -5.01
N ILE A 226 16.13 -23.56 -5.87
CA ILE A 226 16.86 -22.63 -6.74
C ILE A 226 15.90 -21.85 -7.65
N GLY A 227 14.87 -22.51 -8.21
CA GLY A 227 13.87 -21.83 -9.04
C GLY A 227 13.14 -20.71 -8.31
N ARG A 228 12.76 -20.91 -7.04
CA ARG A 228 12.11 -19.90 -6.20
C ARG A 228 13.05 -18.74 -5.90
N VAL A 229 14.31 -19.03 -5.55
CA VAL A 229 15.35 -18.01 -5.33
C VAL A 229 15.55 -17.15 -6.58
N LEU A 230 15.67 -17.76 -7.76
CA LEU A 230 15.87 -17.05 -9.02
C LEU A 230 14.67 -16.15 -9.37
N VAL A 231 13.44 -16.68 -9.31
CA VAL A 231 12.23 -15.90 -9.63
C VAL A 231 12.10 -14.71 -8.70
N ARG A 232 12.17 -14.92 -7.38
CA ARG A 232 12.00 -13.83 -6.41
C ARG A 232 13.10 -12.79 -6.50
N THR A 233 14.35 -13.22 -6.66
CA THR A 233 15.49 -12.30 -6.84
C THR A 233 15.33 -11.49 -8.14
N SER A 234 14.85 -12.12 -9.23
CA SER A 234 14.62 -11.40 -10.48
C SER A 234 13.52 -10.34 -10.37
N LEU A 235 12.47 -10.61 -9.59
CA LEU A 235 11.39 -9.65 -9.34
C LEU A 235 11.89 -8.45 -8.53
N VAL A 236 12.62 -8.67 -7.44
CA VAL A 236 13.19 -7.57 -6.64
C VAL A 236 14.24 -6.78 -7.45
N ALA A 237 15.03 -7.45 -8.29
CA ALA A 237 15.98 -6.78 -9.17
C ALA A 237 15.26 -5.89 -10.20
N PHE A 238 14.14 -6.35 -10.75
CA PHE A 238 13.29 -5.54 -11.63
C PHE A 238 12.71 -4.32 -10.92
N GLU A 239 12.19 -4.51 -9.69
CA GLU A 239 11.70 -3.41 -8.85
C GLU A 239 12.81 -2.40 -8.52
N LEU A 240 14.02 -2.88 -8.21
CA LEU A 240 15.18 -2.03 -7.94
C LEU A 240 15.56 -1.20 -9.16
N ILE A 241 15.52 -1.75 -10.38
CA ILE A 241 15.80 -1.00 -11.61
C ILE A 241 14.81 0.16 -11.77
N ILE A 242 13.52 -0.08 -11.52
CA ILE A 242 12.50 0.97 -11.58
C ILE A 242 12.73 1.99 -10.47
N ALA A 243 13.03 1.55 -9.25
CA ALA A 243 13.29 2.43 -8.11
C ALA A 243 14.50 3.34 -8.33
N LEU A 244 15.55 2.83 -8.98
CA LEU A 244 16.74 3.61 -9.33
C LEU A 244 16.49 4.55 -10.54
N GLY A 245 15.63 4.15 -11.48
CA GLY A 245 15.25 4.97 -12.62
C GLY A 245 14.33 6.14 -12.25
N ILE A 246 13.44 5.93 -11.28
CA ILE A 246 12.49 6.94 -10.79
C ILE A 246 12.54 6.94 -9.24
N PRO A 247 13.59 7.49 -8.62
CA PRO A 247 13.74 7.52 -7.16
C PRO A 247 12.88 8.62 -6.54
N ASN A 248 11.59 8.63 -6.87
CA ASN A 248 10.64 9.61 -6.39
C ASN A 248 9.39 8.90 -5.89
N PHE A 249 9.27 8.84 -4.56
CA PHE A 249 8.15 8.25 -3.84
C PHE A 249 6.79 8.77 -4.35
N ASN A 250 6.62 10.10 -4.40
CA ASN A 250 5.36 10.75 -4.72
C ASN A 250 4.87 10.46 -6.14
N LEU A 251 5.78 10.38 -7.11
CA LEU A 251 5.43 10.11 -8.51
C LEU A 251 4.88 8.68 -8.67
N ILE A 252 5.58 7.69 -8.11
CA ILE A 252 5.16 6.29 -8.22
C ILE A 252 3.87 6.09 -7.44
N LEU A 253 3.80 6.57 -6.19
CA LEU A 253 2.62 6.45 -5.34
C LEU A 253 1.41 7.15 -5.96
N GLY A 254 1.57 8.36 -6.48
CA GLY A 254 0.50 9.11 -7.15
C GLY A 254 0.00 8.41 -8.41
N LEU A 255 0.90 7.84 -9.21
CA LEU A 255 0.54 7.09 -10.42
C LEU A 255 -0.27 5.84 -10.07
N ILE A 256 0.22 5.01 -9.16
CA ILE A 256 -0.48 3.75 -8.78
C ILE A 256 -1.78 4.05 -8.03
N GLY A 257 -1.77 5.08 -7.18
CA GLY A 257 -2.91 5.58 -6.40
C GLY A 257 -4.05 6.03 -7.29
N GLY A 258 -3.77 6.97 -8.20
CA GLY A 258 -4.77 7.54 -9.11
C GLY A 258 -5.28 6.57 -10.16
N SER A 259 -4.54 5.49 -10.47
CA SER A 259 -4.93 4.51 -11.49
C SER A 259 -5.41 3.19 -10.88
N THR A 260 -4.50 2.26 -10.62
CA THR A 260 -4.78 0.88 -10.27
C THR A 260 -5.44 0.72 -8.91
N ILE A 261 -4.99 1.46 -7.89
CA ILE A 261 -5.60 1.43 -6.55
C ILE A 261 -7.01 1.98 -6.61
N THR A 262 -7.23 3.08 -7.33
CA THR A 262 -8.56 3.68 -7.50
C THR A 262 -9.53 2.71 -8.18
N LEU A 263 -9.07 2.07 -9.26
CA LEU A 263 -9.84 1.05 -9.96
C LEU A 263 -10.18 -0.14 -9.04
N CYS A 264 -9.17 -0.73 -8.41
CA CYS A 264 -9.31 -1.95 -7.61
C CYS A 264 -10.00 -1.74 -6.25
N SER A 265 -10.01 -0.52 -5.70
CA SER A 265 -10.55 -0.27 -4.36
C SER A 265 -11.94 0.35 -4.39
N PHE A 266 -12.27 1.13 -5.44
CA PHE A 266 -13.52 1.90 -5.47
C PHE A 266 -14.42 1.53 -6.65
N ILE A 267 -13.88 1.57 -7.87
CA ILE A 267 -14.68 1.43 -9.09
C ILE A 267 -15.10 -0.03 -9.29
N ALA A 268 -14.12 -0.92 -9.30
CA ALA A 268 -14.30 -2.32 -9.64
C ALA A 268 -15.16 -3.08 -8.61
N PRO A 269 -14.96 -2.94 -7.29
CA PRO A 269 -15.81 -3.58 -6.28
C PRO A 269 -17.29 -3.23 -6.44
N SER A 270 -17.58 -1.94 -6.62
CA SER A 270 -18.96 -1.43 -6.75
C SER A 270 -19.61 -1.95 -8.04
N SER A 271 -18.87 -1.92 -9.14
CA SER A 271 -19.35 -2.38 -10.45
C SER A 271 -19.62 -3.89 -10.48
N MET A 272 -18.72 -4.68 -9.91
CA MET A 272 -18.88 -6.14 -9.79
C MET A 272 -20.07 -6.48 -8.88
N TYR A 273 -20.22 -5.80 -7.75
CA TYR A 273 -21.33 -6.03 -6.83
C TYR A 273 -22.68 -5.81 -7.50
N MET A 274 -22.88 -4.65 -8.16
CA MET A 274 -24.13 -4.36 -8.87
C MET A 274 -24.42 -5.40 -9.96
N LYS A 275 -23.39 -5.84 -10.68
CA LYS A 275 -23.55 -6.83 -11.74
C LYS A 275 -23.96 -8.20 -11.21
N LEU A 276 -23.35 -8.63 -10.11
CA LEU A 276 -23.66 -9.91 -9.46
C LEU A 276 -25.07 -9.90 -8.85
N VAL A 277 -25.46 -8.85 -8.13
CA VAL A 277 -26.80 -8.74 -7.54
C VAL A 277 -27.88 -8.79 -8.63
N ASN A 278 -27.68 -8.07 -9.74
CA ASN A 278 -28.64 -8.02 -10.84
C ASN A 278 -28.61 -9.26 -11.75
N ASP A 279 -27.73 -10.22 -11.53
CA ASP A 279 -27.65 -11.43 -12.34
C ASP A 279 -28.81 -12.38 -12.00
N GLN A 280 -29.75 -12.51 -12.93
CA GLN A 280 -30.93 -13.38 -12.86
C GLN A 280 -30.83 -14.60 -13.78
N SER A 281 -29.61 -14.96 -14.21
CA SER A 281 -29.40 -16.08 -15.14
C SER A 281 -29.89 -17.43 -14.60
N ASN A 282 -29.93 -17.62 -13.27
CA ASN A 282 -30.53 -18.78 -12.64
C ASN A 282 -31.66 -18.38 -11.65
N PRO A 283 -32.92 -18.81 -11.89
CA PRO A 283 -34.06 -18.51 -11.01
C PRO A 283 -33.96 -19.09 -9.60
N GLN A 284 -33.09 -20.07 -9.37
CA GLN A 284 -32.91 -20.72 -8.06
C GLN A 284 -31.96 -19.96 -7.13
N TRP A 285 -31.32 -18.90 -7.60
CA TRP A 285 -30.39 -18.15 -6.77
C TRP A 285 -31.10 -17.40 -5.65
N PRO A 286 -30.46 -17.29 -4.46
CA PRO A 286 -30.96 -16.42 -3.41
C PRO A 286 -31.01 -14.97 -3.93
N GLN A 287 -32.16 -14.32 -3.72
CA GLN A 287 -32.39 -12.90 -4.03
C GLN A 287 -32.10 -12.03 -2.81
#